data_AF-A0A940LK03-F1
#
_entry.id   AF-A0A940LK03-F1
#
_cell.length_a   1.000
_cell.length_b   1.000
_cell.length_c   1.000
_cell.angle_alpha   90.00
_cell.angle_beta   90.00
_cell.angle_gamma   90.00
#
_symmetry.space_group_name_H-M   'P 1'
#
loop_
_entity.id
_entity.type
_entity.pdbx_description
1 polymer ?
#
loop_
_entity_poly.entity_id
_entity_poly.type
_entity_poly.pdbx_seq_one_letter_code
_entity_poly.pdbx_strand_id
1 'polypeptide(L)' 'MGTISYFERTVADAAGEGSLEIECGTTGYAGDGPQLFLKIGRESIILSHEDGEALCSAFARIAGYFRYATD' A
#
# COMPACT_ATOMS: atom_id res chain seq x y z
N MET A 1 13.16 6.01 -17.04
CA MET A 1 12.83 4.57 -16.98
C MET A 1 12.52 4.26 -15.52
N GLY A 2 11.24 4.22 -15.15
CA GLY A 2 10.84 4.06 -13.75
C GLY A 2 10.90 2.59 -13.34
N THR A 3 11.61 2.29 -12.25
CA THR A 3 11.58 0.97 -11.64
C THR A 3 10.30 0.85 -10.83
N ILE A 4 9.45 -0.12 -11.18
CA ILE A 4 8.27 -0.47 -10.38
C ILE A 4 8.66 -1.65 -9.49
N SER A 5 8.70 -1.44 -8.19
CA SER A 5 8.86 -2.52 -7.20
C SER A 5 7.49 -2.82 -6.63
N TYR A 6 7.02 -4.06 -6.77
CA TYR A 6 5.72 -4.52 -6.27
C TYR A 6 5.93 -5.54 -5.14
N PHE A 7 5.11 -5.42 -4.10
CA PHE A 7 4.93 -6.41 -3.07
C PHE A 7 3.50 -6.91 -3.17
N GLU A 8 3.35 -8.19 -3.52
CA GLU A 8 2.04 -8.85 -3.52
C GLU A 8 1.83 -9.50 -2.15
N ARG A 9 0.73 -9.15 -1.49
CA ARG A 9 0.32 -9.80 -0.24
C ARG A 9 -1.17 -10.05 -0.26
N THR A 10 -1.55 -11.32 -0.17
CA THR A 10 -2.94 -11.70 0.08
C THR A 10 -3.29 -11.38 1.54
N VAL A 11 -4.31 -10.54 1.74
CA VAL A 11 -4.88 -10.28 3.05
C VAL A 11 -6.17 -11.09 3.17
N ALA A 12 -6.23 -11.97 4.17
CA ALA A 12 -7.45 -12.68 4.52
C ALA A 12 -8.26 -11.86 5.52
N ASP A 13 -9.57 -11.88 5.38
CA ASP A 13 -10.49 -11.37 6.38
C ASP A 13 -10.29 -12.14 7.69
N ALA A 14 -10.18 -11.42 8.81
CA ALA A 14 -10.10 -12.01 10.14
C ALA A 14 -11.37 -12.78 10.52
N ALA A 15 -12.52 -12.47 9.91
CA ALA A 15 -13.81 -13.15 10.10
C ALA A 15 -14.05 -14.31 9.10
N GLY A 16 -13.12 -14.58 8.18
CA GLY A 16 -12.95 -15.91 7.60
C GLY A 16 -13.66 -16.24 6.28
N GLU A 17 -14.36 -15.32 5.62
CA GLU A 17 -15.07 -15.65 4.36
C GLU A 17 -14.51 -14.97 3.10
N GLY A 18 -13.60 -14.00 3.22
CA GLY A 18 -13.03 -13.27 2.08
C GLY A 18 -11.49 -13.25 2.08
N SER A 19 -10.89 -13.37 0.89
CA SER A 19 -9.48 -13.02 0.69
C SER A 19 -9.39 -11.94 -0.39
N LEU A 20 -8.52 -10.96 -0.16
CA LEU A 20 -8.31 -9.85 -1.06
C LEU A 20 -6.82 -9.73 -1.36
N GLU A 21 -6.50 -9.74 -2.64
CA GLU A 21 -5.13 -9.51 -3.11
C GLU A 21 -4.86 -8.00 -3.05
N ILE A 22 -3.81 -7.64 -2.30
CA ILE A 22 -3.31 -6.28 -2.21
C ILE A 22 -1.91 -6.27 -2.80
N GLU A 23 -1.73 -5.44 -3.82
CA GLU A 23 -0.44 -5.17 -4.44
C GLU A 23 -0.07 -3.72 -4.11
N CYS A 24 1.11 -3.51 -3.51
CA CYS A 24 1.61 -2.18 -3.19
C CYS A 24 3.03 -1.98 -3.72
N GLY A 25 3.36 -0.75 -4.08
CA GLY A 25 4.66 -0.45 -4.66
C GLY A 25 4.91 1.02 -4.92
N THR A 26 6.09 1.33 -5.43
CA THR A 26 6.43 2.68 -5.90
C THR A 26 6.51 2.71 -7.41
N THR A 27 5.99 3.76 -8.03
CA THR A 27 6.06 4.00 -9.47
C THR A 27 6.50 5.43 -9.77
N GLY A 28 7.08 5.65 -10.95
CA GLY A 28 7.38 7.00 -11.49
C GLY A 28 6.53 7.33 -12.71
N TYR A 29 5.38 6.66 -12.87
CA TYR A 29 4.56 6.72 -14.08
C TYR A 29 3.87 8.07 -14.30
N ALA A 30 3.48 8.78 -13.24
CA ALA A 30 2.60 9.94 -13.33
C ALA A 30 3.22 11.26 -12.79
N GLY A 31 4.54 11.37 -12.63
CA GLY A 31 5.15 12.67 -12.29
C GLY A 31 6.54 12.62 -11.64
N ASP A 32 6.97 13.77 -11.12
CA ASP A 32 8.28 14.01 -10.50
C ASP A 32 8.34 13.44 -9.07
N GLY A 33 8.59 12.13 -8.95
CA GLY A 33 8.91 11.50 -7.68
C GLY A 33 8.37 10.07 -7.53
N PRO A 34 8.77 9.35 -6.47
CA PRO A 34 8.22 8.05 -6.16
C PRO A 34 6.77 8.18 -5.69
N GLN A 35 5.84 7.72 -6.53
CA GLN A 35 4.41 7.68 -6.28
C GLN A 35 4.03 6.32 -5.68
N LEU A 36 3.15 6.32 -4.68
CA LEU A 36 2.64 5.08 -4.09
C LEU A 36 1.54 4.51 -5.00
N PHE A 37 1.70 3.27 -5.43
CA PHE A 37 0.69 2.50 -6.13
C PHE A 37 0.04 1.51 -5.16
N LEU A 38 -1.28 1.42 -5.21
CA LEU A 38 -2.07 0.44 -4.49
C LEU A 38 -3.08 -0.18 -5.44
N LYS A 39 -3.10 -1.50 -5.49
CA LYS A 39 -4.10 -2.26 -6.23
C LYS A 39 -4.78 -3.23 -5.28
N ILE A 40 -6.11 -3.21 -5.33
CA ILE A 40 -6.99 -3.94 -4.44
C ILE A 40 -7.97 -4.68 -5.34
N GLY A 41 -7.72 -5.98 -5.54
CA GLY A 41 -8.41 -6.77 -6.55
C GLY A 41 -8.23 -6.19 -7.97
N ARG A 42 -9.32 -5.68 -8.57
CA ARG A 42 -9.30 -5.11 -9.94
C ARG A 42 -9.09 -3.61 -9.99
N GLU A 43 -9.24 -2.92 -8.86
CA GLU A 43 -9.13 -1.47 -8.80
C GLU A 43 -7.69 -1.09 -8.46
N SER A 44 -7.19 -0.02 -9.08
CA SER A 44 -5.85 0.50 -8.83
C SER A 44 -5.86 2.01 -8.66
N ILE A 45 -5.11 2.50 -7.68
CA ILE A 45 -4.91 3.92 -7.43
C ILE A 45 -3.41 4.23 -7.40
N ILE A 46 -3.03 5.34 -8.03
CA ILE A 46 -1.70 5.93 -7.94
C ILE A 46 -1.86 7.21 -7.13
N LEU A 47 -1.15 7.27 -6.00
CA LEU A 47 -1.12 8.41 -5.11
C LEU A 47 0.08 9.28 -5.45
N SER A 48 -0.07 10.59 -5.25
CA SER A 48 1.07 11.51 -5.26
C SER A 48 2.08 11.11 -4.17
N HIS A 49 3.28 11.67 -4.23
CA HIS A 49 4.28 11.43 -3.18
C HIS A 49 3.75 11.85 -1.79
N GLU A 50 3.16 13.04 -1.70
CA GLU A 50 2.62 13.60 -0.46
C GLU A 50 1.45 12.76 0.09
N ASP A 51 0.51 12.36 -0.77
CA ASP A 51 -0.62 11.53 -0.36
C ASP A 51 -0.17 10.12 0.07
N GLY A 52 0.82 9.55 -0.63
CA GLY A 52 1.40 8.26 -0.29
C GLY A 52 2.11 8.28 1.07
N GLU A 53 2.87 9.33 1.36
CA GLU A 53 3.52 9.51 2.66
C GLU A 53 2.50 9.65 3.79
N ALA A 54 1.45 10.45 3.58
CA ALA A 54 0.37 10.64 4.55
C ALA A 54 -0.35 9.32 4.87
N LEU A 55 -0.63 8.51 3.84
CA LEU A 55 -1.27 7.20 4.02
C LEU A 55 -0.38 6.23 4.80
N CYS A 56 0.89 6.11 4.45
CA CYS A 56 1.86 5.26 5.16
C CYS A 56 1.98 5.67 6.64
N SER A 57 2.03 6.98 6.91
CA SER A 57 2.09 7.52 8.27
C SER A 57 0.83 7.17 9.08
N ALA A 58 -0.35 7.23 8.46
CA ALA A 58 -1.61 6.83 9.10
C ALA A 58 -1.60 5.34 9.45
N PHE A 59 -1.18 4.47 8.52
CA PHE A 59 -1.08 3.04 8.78
C PHE A 59 -0.06 2.68 9.86
N ALA A 60 1.09 3.35 9.88
CA ALA A 60 2.09 3.14 10.94
C ALA A 60 1.51 3.46 12.33
N ARG A 61 0.72 4.53 12.46
CA ARG A 61 0.02 4.87 13.70
C ARG A 61 -1.00 3.82 14.11
N ILE A 62 -1.77 3.30 13.15
CA ILE A 62 -2.75 2.22 13.39
C ILE A 62 -2.04 0.95 13.84
N ALA A 63 -0.97 0.55 13.14
CA ALA A 63 -0.16 -0.61 13.48
C ALA A 63 0.46 -0.48 14.88
N GLY A 64 0.95 0.71 15.24
CA GLY A 64 1.44 1.02 16.58
C GLY A 64 0.36 0.94 17.65
N TYR A 65 -0.85 1.46 17.38
CA TYR A 65 -2.00 1.36 18.29
C TYR A 65 -2.36 -0.11 18.59
N PHE A 66 -2.39 -0.96 17.56
CA PHE A 66 -2.65 -2.39 17.70
C PHE A 66 -1.42 -3.23 18.10
N ARG A 67 -0.26 -2.59 18.29
CA ARG A 67 1.03 -3.26 18.61
C ARG A 67 1.44 -4.33 17.58
N TYR A 68 1.06 -4.17 16.32
CA TYR A 68 1.50 -5.05 15.23
C TYR A 68 2.93 -4.76 14.78
N ALA A 69 3.46 -3.57 15.09
CA ALA A 69 4.87 -3.26 14.95
C ALA A 69 5.59 -3.75 16.22
N THR A 70 6.06 -4.99 16.21
CA THR A 70 7.08 -5.50 17.14
C THR A 70 8.44 -5.41 16.47
N ASP A 71 9.46 -5.01 17.25
CA ASP A 71 10.87 -4.87 16.88
C ASP A 71 11.40 -5.95 15.91
#